data_AF-A0AAE8SL65-F1
#
_entry.id   AF-A0AAE8SL65-F1
#
_cell.length_a   1.000
_cell.length_b   1.000
_cell.length_c   1.000
_cell.angle_alpha   90.00
_cell.angle_beta   90.00
_cell.angle_gamma   90.00
#
_symmetry.space_group_name_H-M   'P 1'
#
loop_
_entity.id
_entity.type
_entity.pdbx_description
1 polymer ?
#
loop_
_entity_poly.entity_id
_entity_poly.type
_entity_poly.pdbx_seq_one_letter_code
_entity_poly.pdbx_strand_id
1 'polypeptide(L)'
;MASDHHLPIDEFNVATFTYKVIQEQPILLDLLVPKNLPPGGRSVLIRFHGGFLVYGSRDNLQLTPPRILEYALENNLILVSCDYRLIRESYGMEILEDIQDVWSWVQNSLSEAIDTMTNGRSHADLGRVLLAGESAGE
;
A
#
# COMPACT_ATOMS: atom_id res chain seq x y z
N MET A 1 17.92 23.84 -5.64
CA MET A 1 16.55 24.19 -5.22
C MET A 1 15.76 22.91 -5.32
N ALA A 2 15.41 22.29 -4.19
CA ALA A 2 14.51 21.15 -4.21
C ALA A 2 13.15 21.72 -4.62
N SER A 3 12.60 21.26 -5.74
CA SER A 3 11.22 21.53 -6.11
C SER A 3 10.34 21.17 -4.92
N ASP A 4 9.39 22.04 -4.57
CA ASP A 4 8.24 21.69 -3.75
C ASP A 4 7.47 20.60 -4.50
N HIS A 5 7.90 19.35 -4.36
CA HIS A 5 7.22 18.20 -4.91
C HIS A 5 6.00 17.94 -4.04
N HIS A 6 4.89 18.57 -4.41
CA HIS A 6 3.60 18.20 -3.87
C HIS A 6 3.29 16.76 -4.29
N LEU A 7 3.08 15.87 -3.33
CA LEU A 7 2.74 14.48 -3.60
C LEU A 7 1.34 14.43 -4.22
N PRO A 8 1.13 13.66 -5.30
CA PRO A 8 -0.14 13.65 -6.02
C PRO A 8 -1.17 12.74 -5.32
N ILE A 9 -1.26 12.79 -3.99
CA ILE A 9 -2.16 11.95 -3.17
C ILE A 9 -3.62 12.27 -3.50
N ASP A 10 -3.92 13.54 -3.79
CA ASP A 10 -5.25 14.01 -4.18
C ASP A 10 -5.72 13.44 -5.52
N GLU A 11 -4.86 12.79 -6.31
CA GLU A 11 -5.25 12.10 -7.54
C GLU A 11 -5.75 10.67 -7.30
N PHE A 12 -5.76 10.22 -6.04
CA PHE A 12 -6.25 8.91 -5.62
C PHE A 12 -7.55 9.01 -4.83
N ASN A 13 -8.40 7.99 -4.96
CA ASN A 13 -9.37 7.63 -3.94
C ASN A 13 -8.65 6.73 -2.94
N VAL A 14 -8.77 7.03 -1.65
CA VAL A 14 -8.07 6.31 -0.58
C VAL A 14 -9.08 5.64 0.34
N ALA A 15 -8.84 4.38 0.70
CA ALA A 15 -9.60 3.67 1.71
C ALA A 15 -8.66 2.85 2.60
N THR A 16 -8.93 2.84 3.90
CA THR A 16 -8.15 2.09 4.89
C THR A 16 -8.83 0.76 5.21
N PHE A 17 -8.04 -0.30 5.31
CA PHE A 17 -8.50 -1.64 5.65
C PHE A 17 -7.67 -2.23 6.78
N THR A 18 -8.33 -2.99 7.65
CA THR A 18 -7.65 -3.85 8.61
C THR A 18 -7.31 -5.17 7.92
N TYR A 19 -6.02 -5.51 7.86
CA TYR A 19 -5.58 -6.80 7.31
C TYR A 19 -5.27 -7.83 8.40
N LYS A 20 -4.93 -7.37 9.61
CA LYS A 20 -4.61 -8.23 10.76
C LYS A 20 -5.08 -7.56 12.06
N VAL A 21 -5.41 -8.36 13.06
CA VAL A 21 -5.70 -7.87 14.42
C VAL A 21 -4.87 -8.68 15.41
N ILE A 22 -4.12 -8.00 16.27
CA ILE A 22 -3.30 -8.62 17.32
C ILE A 22 -3.67 -7.97 18.64
N GLN A 23 -4.11 -8.77 19.63
CA GLN A 23 -4.51 -8.26 20.95
C GLN A 23 -5.49 -7.07 20.84
N GLU A 24 -6.50 -7.21 19.97
CA GLU A 24 -7.52 -6.19 19.68
C GLU A 24 -7.00 -4.91 19.00
N GLN A 25 -5.70 -4.83 18.67
CA GLN A 25 -5.13 -3.74 17.90
C GLN A 25 -5.12 -4.10 16.41
N PRO A 26 -5.79 -3.31 15.54
CA PRO A 26 -5.76 -3.53 14.11
C PRO A 26 -4.42 -3.08 13.53
N ILE A 27 -3.92 -3.85 12.57
CA ILE A 27 -2.82 -3.44 11.69
C ILE A 27 -3.42 -3.21 10.31
N LEU A 28 -3.08 -2.06 9.74
CA LEU A 28 -3.84 -1.45 8.68
C LEU A 28 -3.04 -1.38 7.39
N LEU A 29 -3.75 -1.25 6.28
CA LEU A 29 -3.20 -0.85 5.00
C LEU A 29 -4.13 0.18 4.36
N ASP A 30 -3.57 1.01 3.50
CA ASP A 30 -4.31 1.97 2.70
C ASP A 30 -4.27 1.52 1.24
N LEU A 31 -5.46 1.47 0.64
CA LEU A 31 -5.66 1.22 -0.76
C LEU A 31 -5.83 2.56 -1.48
N LEU A 32 -4.88 2.87 -2.36
CA LEU A 32 -4.88 4.08 -3.18
C LEU A 32 -5.22 3.69 -4.63
N VAL A 33 -6.39 4.14 -5.07
CA VAL A 33 -6.93 3.86 -6.41
C VAL A 33 -6.94 5.16 -7.21
N PRO A 34 -6.22 5.26 -8.35
CA PRO A 34 -6.26 6.45 -9.20
C PRO A 34 -7.70 6.86 -9.54
N LYS A 35 -8.05 8.15 -9.41
CA LYS A 35 -9.41 8.66 -9.68
C LYS A 35 -9.85 8.39 -11.12
N ASN A 36 -8.91 8.42 -12.05
CA ASN A 36 -9.11 8.18 -13.47
C ASN A 36 -8.70 6.76 -13.91
N LEU A 37 -8.83 5.77 -13.02
CA LEU A 37 -8.50 4.37 -13.33
C LEU A 37 -9.39 3.83 -14.47
N PRO A 38 -8.82 3.35 -15.58
CA PRO A 38 -9.63 2.77 -16.65
C PRO A 38 -10.17 1.38 -16.27
N PRO A 39 -11.24 0.87 -16.90
CA PRO A 39 -11.82 -0.44 -16.58
C PRO A 39 -10.90 -1.63 -16.86
N GLY A 40 -11.06 -2.75 -16.16
CA GLY A 40 -10.34 -4.01 -16.39
C GLY A 40 -9.30 -4.36 -15.32
N GLY A 41 -8.45 -5.35 -15.62
CA GLY A 41 -7.41 -5.83 -14.72
C GLY A 41 -6.27 -4.83 -14.55
N ARG A 42 -5.87 -4.55 -13.30
CA ARG A 42 -4.89 -3.54 -12.96
C ARG A 42 -3.75 -4.11 -12.13
N SER A 43 -2.53 -3.78 -12.53
CA SER A 43 -1.33 -4.13 -11.79
C SER A 43 -1.36 -3.51 -10.39
N VAL A 44 -0.80 -4.24 -9.44
CA VAL A 44 -0.78 -3.84 -8.03
C VAL A 44 0.65 -3.45 -7.65
N LEU A 45 0.81 -2.33 -6.98
CA LEU A 45 2.07 -1.90 -6.37
C LEU A 45 1.90 -1.99 -4.85
N ILE A 46 2.65 -2.87 -4.20
CA ILE A 46 2.65 -2.98 -2.73
C ILE A 46 3.83 -2.17 -2.22
N ARG A 47 3.59 -1.29 -1.24
CA ARG A 47 4.59 -0.43 -0.63
C ARG A 47 4.73 -0.74 0.86
N PHE A 48 5.95 -1.04 1.29
CA PHE A 48 6.33 -1.07 2.70
C PHE A 48 7.16 0.16 3.06
N HIS A 49 6.78 0.85 4.13
CA HIS A 49 7.44 2.09 4.51
C HIS A 49 8.86 1.86 5.06
N GLY A 50 9.72 2.88 4.96
CA GLY A 50 10.99 2.91 5.69
C GLY A 50 10.87 3.32 7.16
N GLY A 51 12.02 3.61 7.79
CA GLY A 51 12.08 4.09 9.18
C GLY A 51 12.81 3.16 10.15
N PHE A 52 13.83 2.43 9.67
CA PHE A 52 14.71 1.57 10.48
C PHE A 52 13.97 0.52 11.33
N LEU A 53 12.76 0.13 10.91
CA LEU A 53 11.84 -0.75 11.66
C LEU A 53 11.39 -0.20 13.03
N VAL A 54 11.66 1.07 13.34
CA VAL A 54 11.31 1.71 14.63
C VAL A 54 10.35 2.88 14.45
N TYR A 55 10.06 3.25 13.20
CA TYR A 55 9.23 4.37 12.82
C TYR A 55 8.61 4.13 11.44
N GLY A 56 7.57 4.89 11.13
CA GLY A 56 6.88 4.89 9.85
C GLY A 56 5.48 4.29 9.94
N SER A 57 4.69 4.56 8.92
CA SER A 57 3.34 4.02 8.74
C SER A 57 2.93 4.11 7.26
N ARG A 58 1.84 3.44 6.92
CA ARG A 58 1.20 3.43 5.60
C ARG A 58 0.86 4.82 5.08
N ASP A 59 0.53 5.76 5.97
CA ASP A 59 0.10 7.13 5.65
C ASP A 59 1.25 8.14 5.70
N ASN A 60 2.47 7.73 6.06
CA ASN A 60 3.67 8.56 5.99
C ASN A 60 4.20 8.74 4.55
N LEU A 61 3.29 8.98 3.60
CA LEU A 61 3.62 9.18 2.18
C LEU A 61 4.54 10.39 1.96
N GLN A 62 4.55 11.35 2.90
CA GLN A 62 5.45 12.51 2.90
C GLN A 62 6.94 12.13 2.89
N LEU A 63 7.25 10.94 3.43
CA LEU A 63 8.61 10.39 3.51
C LEU A 63 8.88 9.37 2.41
N THR A 64 7.87 9.09 1.57
CA THR A 64 7.97 8.25 0.38
C THR A 64 8.55 9.06 -0.78
N PRO A 65 9.50 8.51 -1.56
CA PRO A 65 9.91 9.08 -2.82
C PRO A 65 8.67 9.36 -3.70
N PRO A 66 8.43 10.62 -4.14
CA PRO A 66 7.27 10.98 -4.96
C PRO A 66 7.07 10.06 -6.17
N ARG A 67 8.18 9.54 -6.72
CA ARG A 67 8.20 8.63 -7.86
C ARG A 67 7.33 7.40 -7.68
N ILE A 68 7.13 6.89 -6.46
CA ILE A 68 6.27 5.71 -6.22
C ILE A 68 4.81 6.04 -6.58
N LEU A 69 4.31 7.20 -6.13
CA LEU A 69 2.96 7.66 -6.43
C LEU A 69 2.82 8.08 -7.90
N GLU A 70 3.80 8.83 -8.42
CA GLU A 70 3.82 9.25 -9.82
C GLU A 70 3.80 8.05 -10.77
N TYR A 71 4.62 7.03 -10.50
CA TYR A 71 4.68 5.81 -11.32
C TYR A 71 3.34 5.06 -11.28
N ALA A 72 2.69 5.00 -10.11
CA ALA A 72 1.37 4.40 -9.98
C ALA A 72 0.32 5.13 -10.83
N LEU A 73 0.33 6.47 -10.85
CA LEU A 73 -0.57 7.27 -11.70
C LEU A 73 -0.27 7.09 -13.19
N GLU A 74 1.01 7.25 -13.59
CA GLU A 74 1.45 7.16 -14.99
C GLU A 74 1.04 5.84 -15.65
N ASN A 75 1.04 4.76 -14.88
CA ASN A 75 0.82 3.41 -15.38
C ASN A 75 -0.52 2.82 -14.91
N ASN A 76 -1.39 3.61 -14.26
CA ASN A 76 -2.71 3.20 -13.77
C ASN A 76 -2.66 1.98 -12.83
N LEU A 77 -1.72 1.98 -11.89
CA LEU A 77 -1.57 0.94 -10.87
C LEU A 77 -2.45 1.26 -9.67
N ILE A 78 -2.84 0.19 -9.00
CA ILE A 78 -3.46 0.25 -7.69
C ILE A 78 -2.34 0.11 -6.66
N LEU A 79 -2.23 1.08 -5.75
CA LEU A 79 -1.20 1.10 -4.73
C LEU A 79 -1.77 0.61 -3.40
N VAL A 80 -1.07 -0.32 -2.75
CA VAL A 80 -1.36 -0.81 -1.40
C VAL A 80 -0.21 -0.37 -0.51
N SER A 81 -0.44 0.60 0.38
CA SER A 81 0.54 1.07 1.35
C SER A 81 0.28 0.38 2.69
N CYS A 82 1.27 -0.31 3.24
CA CYS A 82 1.05 -1.24 4.35
C CYS A 82 1.73 -0.77 5.63
N ASP A 83 1.02 -0.87 6.76
CA ASP A 83 1.66 -0.92 8.07
C ASP A 83 2.25 -2.31 8.28
N TYR A 84 3.20 -2.39 9.21
CA TYR A 84 3.70 -3.61 9.83
C TYR A 84 4.15 -3.24 11.25
N ARG A 85 4.24 -4.21 12.18
CA ARG A 85 4.68 -3.90 13.55
C ARG A 85 6.11 -3.35 13.56
N LEU A 86 6.39 -2.38 14.42
CA LEU A 86 7.75 -1.87 14.63
C LEU A 86 8.45 -2.75 15.69
N ILE A 87 9.78 -2.71 15.71
CA ILE A 87 10.61 -3.59 16.56
C ILE A 87 10.55 -3.26 18.06
N ARG A 88 9.87 -2.17 18.44
CA ARG A 88 9.61 -1.86 19.85
C ARG A 88 8.45 -2.69 20.39
N GLU A 89 7.50 -3.03 19.51
CA GLU A 89 6.28 -3.77 19.78
C GLU A 89 6.38 -5.24 19.36
N SER A 90 7.41 -5.61 18.60
CA SER A 90 7.58 -6.93 18.00
C SER A 90 9.06 -7.28 17.73
N TYR A 91 9.33 -8.50 17.27
CA TYR A 91 10.66 -8.90 16.78
C TYR A 91 10.65 -9.16 15.27
N GLY A 92 11.83 -9.24 14.63
CA GLY A 92 11.93 -9.34 13.17
C GLY A 92 11.10 -10.46 12.52
N MET A 93 10.94 -11.61 13.18
CA MET A 93 10.09 -12.70 12.67
C MET A 93 8.61 -12.34 12.60
N GLU A 94 8.13 -11.54 13.55
CA GLU A 94 6.76 -11.06 13.61
C GLU A 94 6.48 -10.01 12.53
N ILE A 95 7.49 -9.20 12.17
CA ILE A 95 7.43 -8.29 11.03
C ILE A 95 7.30 -9.08 9.72
N LEU A 96 8.08 -10.15 9.56
CA LEU A 96 7.98 -11.02 8.39
C LEU A 96 6.63 -11.72 8.30
N GLU A 97 6.04 -12.10 9.43
CA GLU A 97 4.69 -12.63 9.51
C GLU A 97 3.66 -11.58 9.05
N ASP A 98 3.79 -10.34 9.50
CA ASP A 98 2.90 -9.25 9.08
C ASP A 98 2.98 -8.99 7.56
N ILE A 99 4.17 -9.09 6.96
CA ILE A 99 4.35 -9.00 5.50
C ILE A 99 3.64 -10.16 4.77
N GLN A 100 3.70 -11.37 5.31
CA GLN A 100 2.98 -12.53 4.76
C GLN A 100 1.46 -12.38 4.88
N ASP A 101 0.99 -11.79 5.97
CA ASP A 101 -0.43 -11.52 6.18
C ASP A 101 -0.95 -10.41 5.26
N VAL A 102 -0.14 -9.37 4.99
CA VAL A 102 -0.43 -8.39 3.93
C VAL A 102 -0.60 -9.08 2.58
N TRP A 103 0.32 -9.97 2.22
CA TRP A 103 0.21 -10.70 0.96
C TRP A 103 -1.04 -11.59 0.92
N SER A 104 -1.35 -12.27 2.02
CA SER A 104 -2.57 -13.06 2.16
C SER A 104 -3.83 -12.20 1.99
N TRP A 105 -3.85 -10.98 2.55
CA TRP A 105 -4.95 -10.04 2.34
C TRP A 105 -5.05 -9.58 0.89
N VAL A 106 -3.91 -9.30 0.24
CA VAL A 106 -3.88 -8.94 -1.18
C VAL A 106 -4.45 -10.04 -2.06
N GLN A 107 -4.15 -11.31 -1.77
CA GLN A 107 -4.67 -12.43 -2.54
C GLN A 107 -6.17 -12.65 -2.35
N ASN A 108 -6.68 -12.44 -1.14
CA ASN A 108 -8.03 -12.88 -0.77
C ASN A 108 -9.07 -11.75 -0.71
N SER A 109 -8.65 -10.51 -0.50
CA SER A 109 -9.56 -9.40 -0.19
C SER A 109 -9.42 -8.18 -1.10
N LEU A 110 -8.25 -7.97 -1.73
CA LEU A 110 -8.01 -6.79 -2.55
C LEU A 110 -8.98 -6.67 -3.74
N SER A 111 -9.35 -7.77 -4.38
CA SER A 111 -10.26 -7.73 -5.53
C SER A 111 -11.63 -7.16 -5.15
N GLU A 112 -12.18 -7.56 -4.01
CA GLU A 112 -13.48 -7.06 -3.51
C GLU A 112 -13.39 -5.58 -3.10
N ALA A 113 -12.27 -5.18 -2.47
CA ALA A 113 -12.02 -3.80 -2.10
C ALA A 113 -11.97 -2.87 -3.34
N ILE A 114 -11.28 -3.28 -4.41
CA ILE A 114 -11.21 -2.53 -5.67
C ILE A 114 -12.58 -2.51 -6.37
N ASP A 115 -13.28 -3.64 -6.40
CA ASP A 115 -14.61 -3.74 -6.99
C ASP A 115 -15.55 -2.71 -6.35
N THR A 116 -15.56 -2.65 -5.01
CA THR A 116 -16.32 -1.66 -4.23
C THR A 116 -15.92 -0.22 -4.58
N MET A 117 -14.61 0.09 -4.59
CA MET A 117 -14.15 1.46 -4.86
C MET A 117 -14.35 1.91 -6.32
N THR A 118 -14.42 0.97 -7.26
CA THR A 118 -14.52 1.27 -8.70
C THR A 118 -15.90 1.03 -9.28
N ASN A 119 -16.87 0.60 -8.46
CA ASN A 119 -18.20 0.14 -8.85
C ASN A 119 -18.13 -0.99 -9.91
N GLY A 120 -17.28 -1.98 -9.63
CA GLY A 120 -17.04 -3.16 -10.46
C GLY A 120 -16.44 -2.93 -11.84
N ARG A 121 -15.89 -1.73 -12.08
CA ARG A 121 -15.23 -1.43 -13.36
C ARG A 121 -13.83 -2.02 -13.47
N SER A 122 -13.15 -2.24 -12.34
CA SER A 122 -11.77 -2.72 -12.33
C SER A 122 -11.55 -3.78 -11.26
N HIS A 123 -10.50 -4.58 -11.44
CA HIS A 123 -10.06 -5.61 -10.48
C HIS A 123 -8.54 -5.68 -10.43
N ALA A 124 -7.99 -6.26 -9.37
CA ALA A 124 -6.56 -6.52 -9.28
C ALA A 124 -6.13 -7.63 -10.25
N ASP A 125 -5.04 -7.41 -10.97
CA ASP A 125 -4.31 -8.43 -11.72
C ASP A 125 -3.10 -8.89 -10.90
N LEU A 126 -3.28 -9.96 -10.14
CA LEU A 126 -2.24 -10.53 -9.29
C LEU A 126 -1.14 -11.28 -10.07
N GLY A 127 -1.27 -11.40 -11.41
CA GLY A 127 -0.17 -11.81 -12.28
C GLY A 127 0.85 -10.69 -12.51
N ARG A 128 0.53 -9.45 -12.10
CA ARG A 128 1.35 -8.25 -12.30
C ARG A 128 1.45 -7.44 -11.02
N VAL A 129 2.24 -7.94 -10.08
CA VAL A 129 2.51 -7.30 -8.79
C VAL A 129 3.93 -6.73 -8.78
N LEU A 130 4.03 -5.48 -8.33
CA LEU A 130 5.29 -4.79 -8.05
C LEU A 130 5.41 -4.60 -6.55
N LEU A 131 6.63 -4.75 -6.04
CA LEU A 131 6.96 -4.44 -4.65
C LEU A 131 7.86 -3.20 -4.63
N ALA A 132 7.57 -2.28 -3.73
CA ALA A 132 8.43 -1.16 -3.40
C ALA A 132 8.63 -1.07 -1.89
N GLY A 133 9.85 -0.74 -1.49
CA GLY A 133 10.21 -0.46 -0.12
C GLY A 133 11.07 0.79 -0.07
N GLU A 134 11.14 1.44 1.08
CA GLU A 134 12.18 2.44 1.31
C GLU A 134 13.07 2.03 2.48
N SER A 135 14.40 2.05 2.30
CA SER A 135 15.33 1.75 3.40
C SER A 135 15.02 0.39 4.04
N ALA A 136 14.63 0.33 5.31
CA ALA A 136 14.28 -0.91 6.00
C ALA A 136 12.99 -1.59 5.49
N GLY A 137 12.21 -0.91 4.65
CA GLY A 137 11.05 -1.51 3.97
C GLY A 137 11.43 -2.30 2.70
N GLU A 138 12.68 -2.21 2.23
CA GLU A 138 13.24 -3.08 1.16
C GLU A 138 13.74 -4.41 1.71
#